data_AF-A0A2V8TIM9-F1
#
_entry.id   AF-A0A2V8TIM9-F1
#
_cell.length_a   1.000
_cell.length_b   1.000
_cell.length_c   1.000
_cell.angle_alpha   90.00
_cell.angle_beta   90.00
_cell.angle_gamma   90.00
#
_symmetry.space_group_name_H-M   'P 1'
#
loop_
_entity.id
_entity.type
_entity.pdbx_description
1 polymer ?
#
loop_
_entity_poly.entity_id
_entity_poly.type
_entity_poly.pdbx_seq_one_letter_code
_entity_poly.pdbx_strand_id
1 'polypeptide(L)'
;MQQTPGLDPNMNFITCLLLFLAARPKRWELISMGMVAAVLLACFGIRREPWQAVLQVLSYGGAGGLVTVLLLPYLSRHFDWKLVGKLVFPPAFGTLTSVLLAATVSGVTYDNLLYAFDGALGFQPDFWAGRVILQIPGMSVSARFLYEALPLFLATAYVSGGCAARNMIAFLVLLGLCGAICFRLFPAVGSVYLYPDAFPFNPPALSSISLVPQSVTVAAPRNCMPSLHCAWAIAFLWTSRRFSRI
;
A
#
# COMPACT_ATOMS: atom_id res chain seq x y z
N MET A 1 -18.12 7.48 -15.20
CA MET A 1 -17.63 6.08 -15.29
C MET A 1 -18.25 5.29 -14.14
N GLN A 2 -19.26 4.45 -14.41
CA GLN A 2 -19.78 3.52 -13.40
C GLN A 2 -18.69 2.50 -13.06
N GLN A 3 -18.16 2.54 -11.83
CA GLN A 3 -17.29 1.49 -11.31
C GLN A 3 -18.07 0.16 -11.35
N THR A 4 -17.60 -0.81 -12.14
CA THR A 4 -18.16 -2.16 -12.10
C THR A 4 -17.89 -2.78 -10.73
N PRO A 5 -18.85 -3.52 -10.15
CA PRO A 5 -18.67 -4.16 -8.85
C PRO A 5 -17.60 -5.25 -8.99
N GLY A 6 -16.41 -4.97 -8.49
CA GLY A 6 -15.32 -5.91 -8.38
C GLY A 6 -14.34 -5.39 -7.35
N LEU A 7 -13.99 -6.23 -6.37
CA LEU A 7 -13.01 -5.88 -5.34
C LEU A 7 -11.71 -5.43 -6.00
N ASP A 8 -11.14 -4.31 -5.55
CA ASP A 8 -9.85 -3.86 -6.06
C ASP A 8 -8.79 -4.94 -5.82
N PRO A 9 -7.88 -5.20 -6.79
CA PRO A 9 -6.77 -6.11 -6.58
C PRO A 9 -5.98 -5.73 -5.34
N ASN A 10 -5.69 -6.70 -4.48
CA ASN A 10 -4.99 -6.44 -3.21
C ASN A 10 -3.58 -7.04 -3.23
N MET A 11 -2.58 -6.16 -3.20
CA MET A 11 -1.16 -6.56 -3.23
C MET A 11 -0.76 -7.44 -2.04
N ASN A 12 -1.44 -7.34 -0.89
CA ASN A 12 -1.19 -8.22 0.25
C ASN A 12 -1.56 -9.67 -0.07
N PHE A 13 -2.66 -9.91 -0.79
CA PHE A 13 -3.01 -11.28 -1.18
C PHE A 13 -2.15 -11.78 -2.32
N ILE A 14 -1.78 -10.94 -3.29
CA ILE A 14 -0.78 -11.32 -4.31
C ILE A 14 0.52 -11.75 -3.64
N THR A 15 0.92 -11.05 -2.58
CA THR A 15 2.05 -11.47 -1.74
C THR A 15 1.84 -12.86 -1.14
N CYS A 16 0.68 -13.14 -0.55
CA CYS A 16 0.35 -14.48 -0.04
C CYS A 16 0.45 -15.56 -1.13
N LEU A 17 0.05 -15.28 -2.36
CA LEU A 17 0.19 -16.22 -3.48
C LEU A 17 1.66 -16.58 -3.72
N LEU A 18 2.54 -15.58 -3.80
CA LEU A 18 3.97 -15.80 -4.00
C LEU A 18 4.57 -16.62 -2.86
N LEU A 19 4.20 -16.32 -1.61
CA LEU A 19 4.63 -17.06 -0.42
C LEU A 19 4.16 -18.51 -0.44
N PHE A 20 2.89 -18.73 -0.79
CA PHE A 20 2.28 -20.05 -0.88
C PHE A 20 2.97 -20.90 -1.95
N LEU A 21 3.15 -20.36 -3.16
CA LEU A 21 3.81 -21.06 -4.27
C LEU A 21 5.29 -21.34 -3.96
N ALA A 22 5.99 -20.39 -3.30
CA ALA A 22 7.38 -20.58 -2.87
C ALA A 22 7.54 -21.71 -1.84
N ALA A 23 6.49 -22.02 -1.06
CA ALA A 23 6.47 -23.16 -0.14
C ALA A 23 6.31 -24.52 -0.84
N ARG A 24 6.19 -24.55 -2.18
CA ARG A 24 6.03 -25.75 -3.02
C ARG A 24 4.83 -26.61 -2.57
N PRO A 25 3.61 -26.08 -2.69
CA PRO A 25 2.41 -26.74 -2.20
C PRO A 25 2.15 -28.03 -2.97
N LYS A 26 1.51 -28.99 -2.30
CA LYS A 26 1.12 -30.26 -2.93
C LYS A 26 0.00 -30.02 -3.95
N ARG A 27 -0.20 -30.97 -4.87
CA ARG A 27 -1.26 -30.87 -5.91
C ARG A 27 -2.65 -30.61 -5.33
N TRP A 28 -2.99 -31.26 -4.22
CA TRP A 28 -4.30 -31.08 -3.59
C TRP A 28 -4.44 -29.71 -2.91
N GLU A 29 -3.35 -29.13 -2.40
CA GLU A 29 -3.33 -27.78 -1.82
C GLU A 29 -3.55 -26.73 -2.92
N LEU A 30 -2.96 -26.94 -4.11
CA LEU A 30 -3.23 -26.13 -5.29
C LEU A 30 -4.69 -26.22 -5.76
N ILE A 31 -5.30 -27.42 -5.70
CA ILE A 31 -6.72 -27.61 -6.01
C ILE A 31 -7.58 -26.85 -5.01
N SER A 32 -7.31 -26.96 -3.71
CA SER A 32 -8.01 -26.22 -2.66
C SER A 32 -7.91 -24.70 -2.87
N MET A 33 -6.71 -24.19 -3.12
CA MET A 33 -6.47 -22.78 -3.43
C MET A 33 -7.29 -22.34 -4.66
N GLY A 34 -7.26 -23.14 -5.73
CA GLY A 34 -8.00 -22.87 -6.97
C GLY A 34 -9.51 -22.85 -6.77
N MET A 35 -10.06 -23.76 -5.96
CA MET A 35 -11.49 -23.78 -5.63
C MET A 35 -11.91 -22.50 -4.89
N VAL A 36 -11.14 -22.09 -3.88
CA VAL A 36 -11.45 -20.84 -3.16
C VAL A 36 -11.35 -19.63 -4.08
N ALA A 37 -10.30 -19.57 -4.92
CA ALA A 37 -10.15 -18.49 -5.90
C ALA A 37 -11.31 -18.43 -6.91
N ALA A 38 -11.80 -19.58 -7.38
CA ALA A 38 -12.94 -19.67 -8.27
C ALA A 38 -14.24 -19.20 -7.60
N VAL A 39 -14.45 -19.54 -6.32
CA VAL A 39 -15.59 -19.02 -5.53
C VAL A 39 -15.51 -17.50 -5.41
N LEU A 40 -14.35 -16.95 -5.06
CA LEU A 40 -14.15 -15.50 -4.99
C LEU A 40 -14.42 -14.81 -6.33
N LEU A 41 -13.95 -15.41 -7.43
CA LEU A 41 -14.22 -14.91 -8.79
C LEU A 41 -15.71 -14.94 -9.13
N ALA A 42 -16.44 -16.00 -8.75
CA ALA A 42 -17.88 -16.10 -8.96
C ALA A 42 -18.67 -15.09 -8.13
N CYS A 43 -18.27 -14.85 -6.88
CA CYS A 43 -18.95 -13.92 -5.98
C CYS A 43 -18.70 -12.45 -6.31
N PHE A 44 -17.47 -12.09 -6.70
CA PHE A 44 -17.04 -10.70 -6.83
C PHE A 44 -16.73 -10.27 -8.26
N GLY A 45 -16.77 -11.19 -9.23
CA GLY A 45 -16.48 -10.91 -10.63
C GLY A 45 -15.05 -10.46 -10.88
N ILE A 46 -14.83 -9.97 -12.10
CA ILE A 46 -13.54 -9.46 -12.57
C ILE A 46 -13.70 -8.06 -13.20
N ARG A 47 -12.67 -7.23 -13.05
CA ARG A 47 -12.58 -5.93 -13.73
C ARG A 47 -12.48 -6.10 -15.26
N ARG A 48 -12.97 -5.11 -16.01
CA ARG A 48 -12.92 -5.11 -17.49
C ARG A 48 -11.52 -4.84 -18.04
N GLU A 49 -10.74 -4.02 -17.34
CA GLU A 49 -9.38 -3.68 -17.75
C GLU A 49 -8.46 -4.91 -17.63
N PRO A 50 -7.79 -5.35 -18.73
CA PRO A 50 -7.04 -6.61 -18.74
C PRO A 50 -5.98 -6.73 -17.65
N TRP A 51 -5.25 -5.64 -17.36
CA TRP A 51 -4.20 -5.67 -16.34
C TRP A 51 -4.78 -5.78 -14.92
N GLN A 52 -5.92 -5.13 -14.65
CA GLN A 52 -6.60 -5.24 -13.36
C GLN A 52 -7.19 -6.63 -13.17
N ALA A 53 -7.74 -7.20 -14.24
CA ALA A 53 -8.25 -8.57 -14.25
C ALA A 53 -7.17 -9.57 -13.83
N VAL A 54 -5.97 -9.46 -14.40
CA VAL A 54 -4.81 -10.29 -14.03
C VAL A 54 -4.47 -10.14 -12.55
N LEU A 55 -4.30 -8.91 -12.06
CA LEU A 55 -3.96 -8.67 -10.64
C LEU A 55 -5.05 -9.18 -9.70
N GLN A 56 -6.32 -9.09 -10.08
CA GLN A 56 -7.45 -9.56 -9.29
C GLN A 56 -7.47 -11.09 -9.18
N VAL A 57 -7.23 -11.80 -10.29
CA VAL A 57 -7.09 -13.28 -10.28
C VAL A 57 -5.93 -13.72 -9.40
N LEU A 58 -4.79 -13.03 -9.48
CA LEU A 58 -3.63 -13.30 -8.60
C LEU A 58 -3.97 -13.05 -7.12
N SER A 59 -4.70 -11.97 -6.83
CA SER A 59 -5.17 -11.65 -5.49
C SER A 59 -6.12 -12.73 -4.95
N TYR A 60 -7.08 -13.20 -5.75
CA TYR A 60 -7.98 -14.29 -5.34
C TYR A 60 -7.23 -15.61 -5.13
N GLY A 61 -6.26 -15.93 -5.99
CA GLY A 61 -5.36 -17.07 -5.79
C GLY A 61 -4.63 -17.01 -4.44
N GLY A 62 -4.12 -15.83 -4.09
CA GLY A 62 -3.41 -15.64 -2.82
C GLY A 62 -4.30 -15.70 -1.58
N ALA A 63 -5.51 -15.16 -1.66
CA ALA A 63 -6.53 -15.34 -0.62
C ALA A 63 -6.90 -16.82 -0.47
N GLY A 64 -7.04 -17.54 -1.59
CA GLY A 64 -7.21 -18.98 -1.61
C GLY A 64 -6.08 -19.72 -0.91
N GLY A 65 -4.82 -19.35 -1.18
CA GLY A 65 -3.65 -19.98 -0.56
C GLY A 65 -3.62 -19.81 0.95
N LEU A 66 -3.98 -18.62 1.44
CA LEU A 66 -4.13 -18.36 2.88
C LEU A 66 -5.22 -19.25 3.50
N VAL A 67 -6.40 -19.31 2.88
CA VAL A 67 -7.51 -20.15 3.37
C VAL A 67 -7.11 -21.62 3.37
N THR A 68 -6.48 -22.12 2.30
CA THR A 68 -5.99 -23.50 2.22
C THR A 68 -5.03 -23.81 3.37
N VAL A 69 -4.07 -22.92 3.66
CA VAL A 69 -3.11 -23.12 4.75
C VAL A 69 -3.79 -23.12 6.12
N LEU A 70 -4.83 -22.30 6.33
CA LEU A 70 -5.62 -22.32 7.56
C LEU A 70 -6.47 -23.59 7.70
N LEU A 71 -6.86 -24.22 6.60
CA LEU A 71 -7.63 -25.47 6.57
C LEU A 71 -6.75 -26.73 6.62
N LEU A 72 -5.44 -26.63 6.40
CA LEU A 72 -4.48 -27.74 6.49
C LEU A 72 -4.62 -28.65 7.73
N PRO A 73 -4.80 -28.15 8.98
CA PRO A 73 -4.87 -29.02 10.14
C PRO A 73 -6.13 -29.89 10.13
N TYR A 74 -7.20 -29.44 9.48
CA TYR A 74 -8.44 -30.20 9.33
C TYR A 74 -8.37 -31.17 8.15
N LEU A 75 -7.70 -30.78 7.06
CA LEU A 75 -7.62 -31.57 5.82
C LEU A 75 -6.55 -32.66 5.85
N SER A 76 -5.44 -32.40 6.55
CA SER A 76 -4.23 -33.26 6.48
C SER A 76 -3.62 -33.60 7.84
N ARG A 77 -4.18 -33.07 8.94
CA ARG A 77 -3.62 -33.15 10.31
C ARG A 77 -2.19 -32.62 10.45
N HIS A 78 -1.67 -31.96 9.41
CA HIS A 78 -0.37 -31.29 9.42
C HIS A 78 -0.59 -29.79 9.61
N PHE A 79 0.20 -29.16 10.47
CA PHE A 79 0.10 -27.72 10.70
C PHE A 79 1.47 -27.07 10.73
N ASP A 80 1.72 -26.20 9.77
CA ASP A 80 2.95 -25.40 9.70
C ASP A 80 2.67 -23.98 10.18
N TRP A 81 2.88 -23.74 11.48
CA TRP A 81 2.76 -22.43 12.10
C TRP A 81 3.64 -21.36 11.43
N LYS A 82 4.80 -21.74 10.87
CA LYS A 82 5.70 -20.79 10.21
C LYS A 82 5.09 -20.33 8.89
N LEU A 83 4.51 -21.24 8.12
CA LEU A 83 3.83 -20.90 6.87
C LEU A 83 2.57 -20.08 7.11
N VAL A 84 1.76 -20.45 8.11
CA VAL A 84 0.58 -19.67 8.53
C VAL A 84 0.99 -18.24 8.88
N GLY A 85 2.01 -18.08 9.73
CA GLY A 85 2.53 -16.76 10.10
C GLY A 85 3.01 -15.94 8.89
N LYS A 86 3.65 -16.59 7.91
CA LYS A 86 4.08 -15.95 6.64
C LYS A 86 2.89 -15.45 5.81
N LEU A 87 1.83 -16.22 5.67
CA LEU A 87 0.68 -15.84 4.84
C LEU A 87 -0.27 -14.88 5.56
N VAL A 88 -0.34 -14.90 6.90
CA VAL A 88 -1.19 -13.97 7.68
C VAL A 88 -0.53 -12.59 7.79
N PHE A 89 0.80 -12.51 7.82
CA PHE A 89 1.50 -11.25 8.04
C PHE A 89 1.14 -10.14 7.03
N PRO A 90 1.20 -10.34 5.69
CA PRO A 90 0.87 -9.29 4.72
C PRO A 90 -0.54 -8.69 4.89
N PRO A 91 -1.65 -9.47 4.92
CA PRO A 91 -2.97 -8.89 5.09
C PRO A 91 -3.16 -8.27 6.47
N ALA A 92 -2.60 -8.84 7.54
CA ALA A 92 -2.67 -8.25 8.88
C ALA A 92 -1.96 -6.88 8.94
N PHE A 93 -0.77 -6.79 8.33
CA PHE A 93 -0.02 -5.54 8.22
C PHE A 93 -0.77 -4.49 7.38
N GLY A 94 -1.36 -4.92 6.26
CA GLY A 94 -2.22 -4.07 5.43
C GLY A 94 -3.42 -3.52 6.22
N THR A 95 -4.17 -4.38 6.92
CA THR A 95 -5.31 -3.96 7.75
C THR A 95 -4.89 -3.02 8.87
N LEU A 96 -3.80 -3.32 9.59
CA LEU A 96 -3.27 -2.43 10.63
C LEU A 96 -2.94 -1.04 10.05
N THR A 97 -2.27 -0.99 8.91
CA THR A 97 -1.93 0.27 8.23
C THR A 97 -3.18 1.05 7.83
N SER A 98 -4.20 0.38 7.28
CA SER A 98 -5.48 1.01 6.94
C SER A 98 -6.19 1.58 8.16
N VAL A 99 -6.19 0.86 9.30
CA VAL A 99 -6.78 1.35 10.55
C VAL A 99 -6.02 2.55 11.10
N LEU A 100 -4.68 2.51 11.09
CA LEU A 100 -3.84 3.63 11.54
C LEU A 100 -4.08 4.87 10.67
N LEU A 101 -4.18 4.71 9.35
CA LEU A 101 -4.48 5.80 8.42
C LEU A 101 -5.91 6.35 8.60
N ALA A 102 -6.90 5.49 8.81
CA ALA A 102 -8.26 5.95 9.12
C ALA A 102 -8.28 6.79 10.41
N ALA A 103 -7.46 6.42 11.40
CA ALA A 103 -7.32 7.15 12.65
C ALA A 103 -6.57 8.49 12.52
N THR A 104 -6.03 8.85 11.34
CA THR A 104 -5.45 10.18 11.10
C THR A 104 -6.45 11.16 10.49
N VAL A 105 -7.62 10.70 10.04
CA VAL A 105 -8.66 11.59 9.49
C VAL A 105 -9.04 12.64 10.54
N SER A 106 -8.68 13.89 10.26
CA SER A 106 -8.91 15.07 11.10
C SER A 106 -9.79 16.08 10.37
N GLY A 107 -10.32 17.10 11.05
CA GLY A 107 -10.97 18.23 10.37
C GLY A 107 -10.00 19.20 9.71
N VAL A 108 -8.84 19.44 10.34
CA VAL A 108 -7.89 20.52 10.02
C VAL A 108 -6.61 19.98 9.37
N THR A 109 -6.06 20.71 8.40
CA THR A 109 -4.79 20.43 7.74
C THR A 109 -3.89 21.65 7.59
N TYR A 110 -2.60 21.39 7.37
CA TYR A 110 -1.57 22.40 7.09
C TYR A 110 -1.25 22.55 5.61
N ASP A 111 -2.09 22.04 4.71
CA ASP A 111 -1.82 22.02 3.27
C ASP A 111 -1.58 23.43 2.68
N ASN A 112 -2.28 24.47 3.14
CA ASN A 112 -2.01 25.86 2.71
C ASN A 112 -0.61 26.34 3.09
N LEU A 113 -0.14 25.99 4.29
CA LEU A 113 1.19 26.35 4.77
C LEU A 113 2.27 25.62 3.97
N LEU A 114 2.05 24.34 3.68
CA LEU A 114 2.95 23.53 2.85
C LEU A 114 2.99 24.05 1.41
N TYR A 115 1.83 24.38 0.82
CA TYR A 115 1.72 24.95 -0.51
C TYR A 115 2.42 26.31 -0.63
N ALA A 116 2.29 27.16 0.39
CA ALA A 116 2.98 28.45 0.43
C ALA A 116 4.50 28.29 0.60
N PHE A 117 4.92 27.33 1.43
CA PHE A 117 6.34 26.99 1.61
C PHE A 117 6.96 26.51 0.30
N ASP A 118 6.31 25.56 -0.38
CA ASP A 118 6.75 25.06 -1.68
C ASP A 118 6.91 26.20 -2.69
N GLY A 119 5.91 27.07 -2.79
CA GLY A 119 5.97 28.24 -3.66
C GLY A 119 7.08 29.24 -3.32
N ALA A 120 7.46 29.37 -2.04
CA ALA A 120 8.59 30.19 -1.62
C ALA A 120 9.95 29.64 -2.12
N LEU A 121 10.02 28.36 -2.49
CA LEU A 121 11.18 27.75 -3.16
C LEU A 121 11.22 28.06 -4.68
N GLY A 122 10.24 28.80 -5.20
CA GLY A 122 10.20 29.30 -6.58
C GLY A 122 9.35 28.46 -7.54
N PHE A 123 8.74 27.37 -7.10
CA PHE A 123 7.82 26.56 -7.92
C PHE A 123 6.86 25.74 -7.05
N GLN A 124 5.88 25.08 -7.67
CA GLN A 124 4.92 24.21 -6.98
C GLN A 124 5.18 22.74 -7.35
N PRO A 125 5.94 21.97 -6.53
CA PRO A 125 6.38 20.61 -6.84
C PRO A 125 5.23 19.61 -7.00
N ASP A 126 4.20 19.73 -6.17
CA ASP A 126 3.00 18.91 -6.17
C ASP A 126 2.18 19.06 -7.46
N PHE A 127 1.93 20.30 -7.91
CA PHE A 127 1.25 20.60 -9.17
C PHE A 127 2.10 20.15 -10.35
N TRP A 128 3.43 20.37 -10.31
CA TRP A 128 4.34 19.89 -11.35
C TRP A 128 4.32 18.36 -11.45
N ALA A 129 4.45 17.64 -10.33
CA ALA A 129 4.42 16.19 -10.30
C ALA A 129 3.07 15.64 -10.77
N GLY A 130 1.96 16.27 -10.38
CA GLY A 130 0.63 15.92 -10.87
C GLY A 130 0.52 16.01 -12.39
N ARG A 131 1.07 17.06 -13.01
CA ARG A 131 1.11 17.18 -14.47
C ARG A 131 1.93 16.06 -15.12
N VAL A 132 3.13 15.79 -14.61
CA VAL A 132 3.99 14.71 -15.13
C VAL A 132 3.28 13.35 -15.08
N ILE A 133 2.64 13.04 -13.95
CA ILE A 133 1.93 11.75 -13.76
C ILE A 133 0.73 11.61 -14.71
N LEU A 134 0.00 12.70 -14.98
CA LEU A 134 -1.18 12.65 -15.85
C LEU A 134 -0.84 12.75 -17.34
N GLN A 135 0.24 13.43 -17.71
CA GLN A 135 0.62 13.65 -19.10
C GLN A 135 1.39 12.48 -19.71
N ILE A 136 2.12 11.70 -18.91
CA ILE A 136 2.87 10.54 -19.40
C ILE A 136 1.96 9.29 -19.37
N PRO A 137 1.64 8.68 -20.54
CA PRO A 137 0.82 7.48 -20.58
C PRO A 137 1.37 6.36 -19.70
N GLY A 138 0.52 5.77 -18.86
CA GLY A 138 0.90 4.67 -17.97
C GLY A 138 1.67 5.08 -16.71
N MET A 139 2.07 6.35 -16.54
CA MET A 139 2.79 6.80 -15.35
C MET A 139 1.93 6.72 -14.09
N SER A 140 0.65 7.07 -14.17
CA SER A 140 -0.31 6.93 -13.07
C SER A 140 -0.50 5.48 -12.62
N VAL A 141 -0.59 4.55 -13.57
CA VAL A 141 -0.67 3.11 -13.30
C VAL A 141 0.61 2.62 -12.64
N SER A 142 1.76 3.03 -13.16
CA SER A 142 3.08 2.63 -12.63
C SER A 142 3.31 3.18 -11.23
N ALA A 143 3.01 4.46 -10.99
CA ALA A 143 3.12 5.09 -9.69
C ALA A 143 2.21 4.41 -8.66
N ARG A 144 0.94 4.13 -9.03
CA ARG A 144 0.01 3.40 -8.17
C ARG A 144 0.52 1.99 -7.86
N PHE A 145 0.97 1.25 -8.87
CA PHE A 145 1.51 -0.09 -8.69
C PHE A 145 2.70 -0.09 -7.74
N LEU A 146 3.69 0.79 -7.95
CA LEU A 146 4.86 0.90 -7.08
C LEU A 146 4.50 1.31 -5.65
N TYR A 147 3.52 2.20 -5.50
CA TYR A 147 3.00 2.62 -4.20
C TYR A 147 2.34 1.44 -3.45
N GLU A 148 1.52 0.65 -4.14
CA GLU A 148 0.82 -0.50 -3.56
C GLU A 148 1.71 -1.75 -3.42
N ALA A 149 2.82 -1.85 -4.16
CA ALA A 149 3.70 -3.03 -4.18
C ALA A 149 4.57 -3.18 -2.92
N LEU A 150 4.56 -2.21 -2.00
CA LEU A 150 5.38 -2.25 -0.79
C LEU A 150 5.27 -3.54 0.05
N PRO A 151 4.06 -4.13 0.28
CA PRO A 151 3.94 -5.39 1.02
C PRO A 151 4.73 -6.55 0.38
N LEU A 152 4.93 -6.52 -0.95
CA LEU A 152 5.74 -7.50 -1.65
C LEU A 152 7.21 -7.41 -1.20
N PHE A 153 7.77 -6.21 -1.04
CA PHE A 153 9.14 -6.02 -0.55
C PHE A 153 9.32 -6.44 0.91
N LEU A 154 8.31 -6.18 1.75
CA LEU A 154 8.31 -6.65 3.15
C LEU A 154 8.29 -8.18 3.22
N ALA A 155 7.50 -8.83 2.39
CA ALA A 155 7.40 -10.28 2.38
C ALA A 155 8.63 -10.96 1.79
N THR A 156 9.26 -10.40 0.76
CA THR A 156 10.54 -10.94 0.24
C THR A 156 11.63 -10.86 1.30
N ALA A 157 11.71 -9.76 2.05
CA ALA A 157 12.60 -9.64 3.21
C ALA A 157 12.26 -10.65 4.31
N TYR A 158 10.98 -10.91 4.59
CA TYR A 158 10.57 -11.91 5.58
C TYR A 158 10.92 -13.35 5.18
N VAL A 159 10.77 -13.69 3.90
CA VAL A 159 11.02 -15.05 3.38
C VAL A 159 12.50 -15.39 3.28
N SER A 160 13.33 -14.41 2.89
CA SER A 160 14.78 -14.60 2.72
C SER A 160 15.50 -15.01 4.01
N GLY A 161 14.87 -14.81 5.17
CA GLY A 161 15.13 -15.55 6.40
C GLY A 161 16.37 -15.10 7.19
N GLY A 162 16.24 -15.09 8.52
CA GLY A 162 17.34 -14.82 9.45
C GLY A 162 17.00 -13.77 10.52
N CYS A 163 17.90 -13.59 11.49
CA CYS A 163 17.76 -12.57 12.54
C CYS A 163 17.67 -11.15 11.94
N ALA A 164 18.44 -10.90 10.87
CA ALA A 164 18.44 -9.65 10.11
C ALA A 164 17.05 -9.28 9.55
N ALA A 165 16.34 -10.25 8.97
CA ALA A 165 14.99 -10.06 8.42
C ALA A 165 13.98 -9.69 9.51
N ARG A 166 14.05 -10.34 10.68
CA ARG A 166 13.17 -10.02 11.82
C ARG A 166 13.42 -8.60 12.33
N ASN A 167 14.69 -8.22 12.48
CA ASN A 167 15.06 -6.88 12.95
C ASN A 167 14.65 -5.80 11.94
N MET A 168 14.78 -6.09 10.63
CA MET A 168 14.27 -5.21 9.57
C MET A 168 12.77 -5.00 9.72
N ILE A 169 11.99 -6.07 9.83
CA ILE A 169 10.52 -5.95 9.92
C ILE A 169 10.12 -5.17 11.16
N ALA A 170 10.74 -5.45 12.30
CA ALA A 170 10.51 -4.68 13.53
C ALA A 170 10.82 -3.19 13.32
N PHE A 171 11.93 -2.87 12.63
CA PHE A 171 12.30 -1.50 12.31
C PHE A 171 11.30 -0.81 11.37
N LEU A 172 10.81 -1.52 10.34
CA LEU A 172 9.82 -0.99 9.41
C LEU A 172 8.46 -0.78 10.08
N VAL A 173 8.04 -1.70 10.97
CA VAL A 173 6.84 -1.52 11.80
C VAL A 173 6.99 -0.30 12.70
N LEU A 174 8.14 -0.13 13.36
CA LEU A 174 8.42 1.05 14.19
C LEU A 174 8.36 2.34 13.37
N LEU A 175 8.95 2.37 12.18
CA LEU A 175 8.85 3.50 11.25
C LEU A 175 7.39 3.79 10.88
N GLY A 176 6.58 2.76 10.66
CA GLY A 176 5.14 2.91 10.40
C GLY A 176 4.39 3.57 11.54
N LEU A 177 4.65 3.14 12.78
CA LEU A 177 4.06 3.74 13.98
C LEU A 177 4.52 5.20 14.17
N CYS A 178 5.81 5.48 13.98
CA CYS A 178 6.33 6.85 14.00
C CYS A 178 5.67 7.72 12.92
N GLY A 179 5.51 7.19 11.71
CA GLY A 179 4.80 7.88 10.62
C GLY A 179 3.37 8.22 10.98
N ALA A 180 2.62 7.28 11.57
CA ALA A 180 1.25 7.51 12.03
C ALA A 180 1.16 8.61 13.11
N ILE A 181 2.15 8.72 13.99
CA ILE A 181 2.25 9.82 14.96
C ILE A 181 2.52 11.14 14.23
N CYS A 182 3.48 11.18 13.31
CA CYS A 182 3.80 12.38 12.54
C CYS A 182 2.61 12.90 11.74
N PHE A 183 1.81 12.01 11.15
CA PHE A 183 0.57 12.35 10.43
C PHE A 183 -0.47 13.06 11.31
N ARG A 184 -0.47 12.83 12.62
CA ARG A 184 -1.32 13.56 13.57
C ARG A 184 -0.72 14.90 14.00
N LEU A 185 0.60 14.98 14.11
CA LEU A 185 1.30 16.22 14.47
C LEU A 185 1.29 17.23 13.32
N PHE A 186 1.39 16.74 12.08
CA PHE A 186 1.43 17.52 10.86
C PHE A 186 0.38 17.01 9.85
N PRO A 187 -0.92 17.23 10.12
CA PRO A 187 -1.98 16.74 9.25
C PRO A 187 -1.93 17.44 7.89
N ALA A 188 -1.78 16.66 6.82
CA ALA A 188 -1.79 17.12 5.44
C ALA A 188 -2.38 16.03 4.53
N VAL A 189 -3.10 16.44 3.50
CA VAL A 189 -3.68 15.51 2.48
C VAL A 189 -3.23 15.78 1.07
N GLY A 190 -2.66 16.95 0.81
CA GLY A 190 -2.14 17.36 -0.48
C GLY A 190 -3.17 18.11 -1.32
N SER A 191 -2.64 18.82 -2.30
CA SER A 191 -3.38 19.75 -3.15
C SER A 191 -4.46 19.09 -4.01
N VAL A 192 -4.38 17.79 -4.27
CA VAL A 192 -5.44 17.07 -5.00
C VAL A 192 -6.77 17.07 -4.23
N TYR A 193 -6.74 17.07 -2.89
CA TYR A 193 -7.94 17.13 -2.06
C TYR A 193 -8.29 18.55 -1.64
N LEU A 194 -7.29 19.43 -1.51
CA LEU A 194 -7.51 20.82 -1.13
C LEU A 194 -8.01 21.68 -2.30
N TYR A 195 -7.50 21.45 -3.51
CA TYR A 195 -7.80 22.20 -4.73
C TYR A 195 -8.29 21.28 -5.86
N PRO A 196 -9.39 20.53 -5.68
CA PRO A 196 -9.83 19.52 -6.64
C PRO A 196 -10.10 20.08 -8.05
N ASP A 197 -10.58 21.33 -8.15
CA ASP A 197 -10.90 21.97 -9.44
C ASP A 197 -9.67 22.60 -10.12
N ALA A 198 -8.60 22.83 -9.36
CA ALA A 198 -7.40 23.52 -9.82
C ALA A 198 -6.25 22.54 -10.11
N PHE A 199 -6.15 21.47 -9.33
CA PHE A 199 -5.08 20.49 -9.46
C PHE A 199 -5.20 19.64 -10.74
N PRO A 200 -4.11 19.35 -11.47
CA PRO A 200 -2.74 19.86 -11.32
C PRO A 200 -2.37 21.01 -12.28
N PHE A 201 -3.33 21.54 -13.04
CA PHE A 201 -3.04 22.44 -14.16
C PHE A 201 -3.15 23.93 -13.83
N ASN A 202 -3.92 24.30 -12.81
CA ASN A 202 -4.23 25.69 -12.46
C ASN A 202 -3.87 25.96 -10.99
N PRO A 203 -2.57 26.03 -10.63
CA PRO A 203 -2.16 26.34 -9.26
C PRO A 203 -2.70 27.72 -8.83
N PRO A 204 -3.33 27.83 -7.64
CA PRO A 204 -3.77 29.12 -7.10
C PRO A 204 -2.61 30.11 -6.95
N ALA A 205 -2.88 31.41 -7.06
CA ALA A 205 -1.84 32.42 -6.83
C ALA A 205 -1.41 32.42 -5.36
N LEU A 206 -0.11 32.45 -5.08
CA LEU A 206 0.41 32.49 -3.70
C LEU A 206 -0.16 33.65 -2.86
N SER A 207 -0.42 34.79 -3.48
CA SER A 207 -1.05 35.96 -2.85
C SER A 207 -2.51 35.72 -2.41
N SER A 208 -3.17 34.69 -2.95
CA SER A 208 -4.55 34.34 -2.62
C SER A 208 -4.67 33.30 -1.50
N ILE A 209 -3.54 32.75 -1.03
CA ILE A 209 -3.50 31.69 -0.04
C ILE A 209 -3.49 32.27 1.37
N SER A 210 -4.41 31.79 2.21
CA SER A 210 -4.41 32.11 3.63
C SER A 210 -3.41 31.23 4.39
N LEU A 211 -2.47 31.86 5.11
CA LEU A 211 -1.43 31.19 5.90
C LEU A 211 -1.97 30.70 7.26
N VAL A 212 -3.08 30.00 7.23
CA VAL A 212 -3.70 29.38 8.41
C VAL A 212 -4.09 27.94 8.10
N PRO A 213 -4.17 27.07 9.13
CA PRO A 213 -4.69 25.73 8.94
C PRO A 213 -6.12 25.77 8.40
N GLN A 214 -6.43 24.90 7.43
CA GLN A 214 -7.73 24.88 6.75
C GLN A 214 -8.45 23.56 6.99
N SER A 215 -9.78 23.59 7.00
CA SER A 215 -10.58 22.37 7.00
C SER A 215 -10.73 21.78 5.60
N VAL A 216 -10.57 20.46 5.47
CA VAL A 216 -10.86 19.73 4.23
C VAL A 216 -12.20 19.01 4.38
N THR A 217 -13.11 19.23 3.42
CA THR A 217 -14.47 18.69 3.45
C THR A 217 -14.54 17.19 3.18
N VAL A 218 -13.53 16.64 2.50
CA VAL A 218 -13.43 15.22 2.17
C VAL A 218 -12.77 14.45 3.33
N ALA A 219 -13.38 13.33 3.70
CA ALA A 219 -12.79 12.36 4.62
C ALA A 219 -11.60 11.65 3.93
N ALA A 220 -10.42 12.26 3.99
CA ALA A 220 -9.18 11.74 3.44
C ALA A 220 -8.13 11.53 4.54
N PRO A 221 -7.41 10.38 4.55
CA PRO A 221 -6.32 10.13 5.49
C PRO A 221 -5.24 11.20 5.39
N ARG A 222 -4.73 11.66 6.54
CA ARG A 222 -3.68 12.69 6.58
C ARG A 222 -2.31 12.03 6.39
N ASN A 223 -1.95 11.68 5.16
CA ASN A 223 -0.77 10.85 4.86
C ASN A 223 0.28 11.53 3.95
N CYS A 224 0.27 12.86 3.86
CA CYS A 224 1.18 13.58 2.96
C CYS A 224 2.62 13.68 3.46
N MET A 225 2.85 14.08 4.72
CA MET A 225 4.20 14.28 5.25
C MET A 225 4.35 13.81 6.70
N PRO A 226 5.49 13.20 7.06
CA PRO A 226 6.58 12.75 6.19
C PRO A 226 6.19 11.49 5.39
N SER A 227 6.75 11.29 4.19
CA SER A 227 6.43 10.13 3.34
C SER A 227 6.95 8.84 3.94
N LEU A 228 6.03 7.99 4.43
CA LEU A 228 6.36 6.70 5.00
C LEU A 228 6.95 5.73 3.97
N HIS A 229 6.47 5.78 2.72
CA HIS A 229 7.03 4.98 1.62
C HIS A 229 8.49 5.32 1.34
N CYS A 230 8.81 6.62 1.31
CA CYS A 230 10.19 7.07 1.13
C CYS A 230 11.07 6.62 2.31
N ALA A 231 10.58 6.79 3.55
CA ALA A 231 11.28 6.35 4.75
C ALA A 231 11.58 4.84 4.72
N TRP A 232 10.61 4.02 4.34
CA TRP A 232 10.80 2.57 4.18
C TRP A 232 11.78 2.22 3.05
N ALA A 233 11.69 2.87 1.89
CA ALA A 233 12.63 2.64 0.79
C ALA A 233 14.08 2.96 1.19
N ILE A 234 14.30 4.10 1.88
CA ILE A 234 15.61 4.48 2.42
C ILE A 234 16.07 3.48 3.47
N ALA A 235 15.19 3.06 4.38
CA ALA A 235 15.49 2.05 5.39
C ALA A 235 15.96 0.74 4.73
N PHE A 236 15.24 0.26 3.72
CA PHE A 236 15.62 -0.93 2.94
C PHE A 236 16.97 -0.75 2.25
N LEU A 237 17.23 0.39 1.61
CA LEU A 237 18.51 0.66 0.94
C LEU A 237 19.68 0.68 1.95
N TRP A 238 19.50 1.32 3.10
CA TRP A 238 20.53 1.41 4.12
C TRP A 238 20.87 0.02 4.69
N THR A 239 19.84 -0.73 5.04
CA THR A 239 19.98 -2.02 5.70
C THR A 239 20.46 -3.10 4.74
N SER A 240 20.00 -3.13 3.49
CA SER A 240 20.51 -4.06 2.46
C SER A 240 22.02 -3.93 2.26
N ARG A 241 22.57 -2.71 2.29
CA ARG A 241 24.02 -2.46 2.18
C ARG A 241 24.82 -2.92 3.39
N ARG A 242 24.24 -2.88 4.60
CA ARG A 242 24.89 -3.40 5.81
C ARG A 242 24.83 -4.93 5.90
N PHE A 243 23.78 -5.55 5.36
CA PHE A 243 23.64 -7.01 5.33
C PHE A 243 24.37 -7.68 4.15
N SER A 244 24.88 -6.93 3.18
CA SER A 244 25.77 -7.47 2.11
C SER A 244 27.24 -7.59 2.54
N ARG A 245 27.60 -7.11 3.74
CA ARG A 245 28.99 -7.08 4.26
C ARG A 245 29.20 -8.01 5.46
N ILE A 246 28.26 -8.90 5.71
CA ILE A 246 28.34 -9.99 6.70
C ILE A 246 28.10 -11.29 5.92
#